data_AF-A0AA43EF28-F1
#
_entry.id   AF-A0AA43EF28-F1
#
_cell.length_a   1.000
_cell.length_b   1.000
_cell.length_c   1.000
_cell.angle_alpha   90.00
_cell.angle_beta   90.00
_cell.angle_gamma   90.00
#
_symmetry.space_group_name_H-M   'P 1'
#
loop_
_entity.id
_entity.type
_entity.pdbx_description
1 polymer ?
#
loop_
_entity_poly.entity_id
_entity_poly.type
_entity_poly.pdbx_seq_one_letter_code
_entity_poly.pdbx_strand_id
1 'polypeptide(L)'
;MPKTGTRQDLAVGQRKALLDTLKTRFASHTTRHKGIRWTEVQARLEARPDKLRSLAEMERTGGEPDVVGQDKTSNEYIFCDVRSVSRSSVRAGRVLRKR
;
A
#
# COMPACT_ATOMS: atom_id res chain seq x y z
N MET A 1 -34.70 -1.60 -0.95
CA MET A 1 -33.37 -1.36 -0.34
C MET A 1 -32.37 -2.31 -0.99
N PRO A 2 -31.49 -1.89 -1.92
CA PRO A 2 -30.47 -2.81 -2.40
C PRO A 2 -29.43 -2.99 -1.30
N LYS A 3 -29.26 -4.24 -0.89
CA LYS A 3 -28.26 -4.70 0.07
C LYS A 3 -26.88 -4.48 -0.57
N THR A 4 -26.06 -3.58 -0.04
CA THR A 4 -24.67 -3.35 -0.47
C THR A 4 -23.77 -4.50 -0.01
N GLY A 5 -24.00 -5.68 -0.58
CA GLY A 5 -22.99 -6.73 -0.70
C GLY A 5 -22.08 -6.41 -1.89
N THR A 6 -21.49 -5.22 -1.93
CA THR A 6 -20.67 -4.82 -3.07
C THR A 6 -19.26 -5.34 -2.83
N ARG A 7 -18.79 -6.19 -3.73
CA ARG A 7 -17.37 -6.45 -3.98
C ARG A 7 -16.72 -5.07 -4.20
N GLN A 8 -16.18 -4.45 -3.14
CA GLN A 8 -15.88 -3.01 -3.10
C GLN A 8 -14.66 -2.66 -3.97
N ASP A 9 -14.85 -2.53 -5.28
CA ASP A 9 -13.87 -1.89 -6.13
C ASP A 9 -13.76 -0.42 -5.74
N LEU A 10 -12.55 0.06 -5.46
CA LEU A 10 -12.33 1.50 -5.24
C LEU A 10 -12.77 2.26 -6.48
N ALA A 11 -13.46 3.39 -6.28
CA ALA A 11 -13.77 4.28 -7.38
C ALA A 11 -12.49 4.64 -8.13
N VAL A 12 -12.53 4.65 -9.47
CA VAL A 12 -11.37 4.92 -10.32
C VAL A 12 -10.66 6.22 -9.90
N GLY A 13 -11.43 7.25 -9.53
CA GLY A 13 -10.92 8.51 -9.01
C GLY A 13 -10.16 8.37 -7.68
N GLN A 14 -10.71 7.65 -6.70
CA GLN A 14 -10.02 7.41 -5.41
C GLN A 14 -8.76 6.57 -5.58
N ARG A 15 -8.81 5.56 -6.43
CA ARG A 15 -7.66 4.71 -6.76
C ARG A 15 -6.54 5.53 -7.40
N LYS A 16 -6.88 6.41 -8.34
CA LYS A 16 -5.91 7.31 -8.98
C LYS A 16 -5.31 8.30 -7.98
N ALA A 17 -6.14 8.93 -7.15
CA ALA A 17 -5.68 9.86 -6.12
C ALA A 17 -4.71 9.18 -5.13
N LEU A 18 -5.06 7.98 -4.65
CA LEU A 18 -4.18 7.20 -3.76
C LEU A 18 -2.85 6.86 -4.43
N LEU A 19 -2.87 6.40 -5.68
CA LEU A 19 -1.65 6.08 -6.41
C LEU A 19 -0.77 7.32 -6.63
N ASP A 20 -1.37 8.49 -6.84
CA ASP A 20 -0.64 9.75 -7.00
C ASP A 20 0.03 10.20 -5.69
N THR A 21 -0.67 10.07 -4.56
CA THR A 21 -0.10 10.33 -3.23
C THR A 21 1.06 9.37 -2.93
N LEU A 22 0.85 8.07 -3.14
CA LEU A 22 1.90 7.06 -2.92
C LEU A 22 3.09 7.28 -3.85
N LYS A 23 2.86 7.67 -5.11
CA LYS A 23 3.91 8.00 -6.08
C LYS A 23 4.75 9.17 -5.60
N THR A 24 4.11 10.22 -5.11
CA THR A 24 4.78 11.42 -4.60
C THR A 24 5.66 11.09 -3.39
N ARG A 25 5.15 10.26 -2.46
CA ARG A 25 5.91 9.78 -1.31
C ARG A 25 7.07 8.88 -1.73
N PHE A 26 6.83 7.94 -2.64
CA PHE A 26 7.87 7.07 -3.20
C PHE A 26 8.98 7.88 -3.89
N ALA A 27 8.63 8.89 -4.68
CA ALA A 27 9.61 9.76 -5.34
C ALA A 27 10.44 10.57 -4.30
N SER A 28 9.82 10.97 -3.20
CA SER A 28 10.50 11.68 -2.11
C SER A 28 11.46 10.77 -1.33
N HIS A 29 11.15 9.47 -1.22
CA HIS A 29 11.96 8.48 -0.48
C HIS A 29 12.82 7.57 -1.36
N THR A 30 13.20 8.02 -2.56
CA THR A 30 14.04 7.26 -3.54
C THR A 30 15.32 6.65 -2.96
N THR A 31 15.85 7.19 -1.87
CA THR A 31 17.01 6.65 -1.16
C THR A 31 16.76 5.29 -0.51
N ARG A 32 15.52 4.97 -0.12
CA ARG A 32 15.13 3.71 0.54
C ARG A 32 14.97 2.54 -0.44
N HIS A 33 14.73 2.84 -1.70
CA HIS A 33 14.35 1.87 -2.73
C HIS A 33 15.19 1.99 -4.01
N LYS A 34 16.51 2.04 -3.84
CA LYS A 34 17.47 2.00 -4.95
C LYS A 34 17.26 0.73 -5.79
N GLY A 35 16.82 0.92 -7.04
CA GLY A 35 16.57 -0.17 -7.99
C GLY A 35 15.11 -0.61 -8.12
N ILE A 36 14.18 -0.01 -7.38
CA ILE A 36 12.74 -0.28 -7.54
C ILE A 36 12.11 0.81 -8.41
N ARG A 37 11.40 0.42 -9.46
CA ARG A 37 10.67 1.35 -10.32
C ARG A 37 9.22 1.48 -9.87
N TRP A 38 8.77 2.72 -9.70
CA TRP A 38 7.37 3.02 -9.36
C TRP A 38 6.37 2.37 -10.33
N THR A 39 6.70 2.32 -11.63
CA THR A 39 5.84 1.70 -12.65
C THR A 39 5.55 0.22 -12.37
N GLU A 40 6.53 -0.53 -11.85
CA GLU A 40 6.33 -1.92 -11.45
C GLU A 40 5.49 -2.03 -10.17
N VAL A 41 5.69 -1.14 -9.21
CA VAL A 41 4.87 -1.07 -7.99
C VAL A 41 3.41 -0.77 -8.36
N GLN A 42 3.19 0.24 -9.20
CA GLN A 42 1.87 0.66 -9.67
C GLN A 42 1.15 -0.49 -10.38
N ALA A 43 1.79 -1.15 -11.35
CA ALA A 43 1.19 -2.28 -12.06
C ALA A 43 0.79 -3.42 -11.11
N ARG A 44 1.60 -3.71 -10.08
CA ARG A 44 1.27 -4.72 -9.06
C ARG A 44 0.09 -4.30 -8.17
N LEU A 45 -0.01 -3.02 -7.83
CA LEU A 45 -1.12 -2.48 -7.05
C LEU A 45 -2.43 -2.49 -7.85
N GLU A 46 -2.36 -2.11 -9.13
CA GLU A 46 -3.50 -2.17 -10.05
C GLU A 46 -3.96 -3.61 -10.29
N ALA A 47 -3.02 -4.57 -10.37
CA ALA A 47 -3.33 -5.99 -10.47
C ALA A 47 -3.87 -6.62 -9.16
N ARG A 48 -3.76 -5.93 -8.02
CA ARG A 48 -4.19 -6.43 -6.70
C ARG A 48 -5.12 -5.43 -6.00
N PRO A 49 -6.40 -5.37 -6.40
CA PRO A 49 -7.40 -4.45 -5.82
C PRO A 49 -7.56 -4.63 -4.30
N ASP A 50 -7.39 -5.86 -3.77
CA ASP A 50 -7.41 -6.14 -2.33
C ASP A 50 -6.34 -5.36 -1.54
N LYS A 51 -5.10 -5.30 -2.08
CA LYS A 51 -3.98 -4.57 -1.44
C LYS A 51 -4.21 -3.07 -1.54
N LEU A 52 -4.68 -2.61 -2.69
CA LEU A 52 -4.94 -1.20 -2.92
C LEU A 52 -6.04 -0.66 -1.99
N ARG A 53 -7.06 -1.48 -1.67
CA ARG A 53 -8.04 -1.13 -0.63
C ARG A 53 -7.41 -1.01 0.76
N SER A 54 -6.56 -1.96 1.13
CA SER A 54 -5.87 -1.91 2.42
C SER A 54 -5.06 -0.62 2.55
N LEU A 55 -4.34 -0.23 1.49
CA LEU A 55 -3.58 1.03 1.45
C LEU A 55 -4.49 2.26 1.50
N ALA A 56 -5.62 2.24 0.80
CA ALA A 56 -6.62 3.30 0.84
C ALA A 56 -7.19 3.50 2.25
N GLU A 57 -7.45 2.39 2.97
CA GLU A 57 -7.92 2.45 4.35
C GLU A 57 -6.84 2.97 5.30
N MET A 58 -5.58 2.56 5.13
CA MET A 58 -4.46 3.08 5.92
C MET A 58 -4.31 4.59 5.75
N GLU A 59 -4.35 5.09 4.52
CA GLU A 59 -4.33 6.53 4.23
C GLU A 59 -5.55 7.25 4.83
N ARG A 60 -6.75 6.65 4.71
CA ARG A 60 -7.99 7.19 5.27
C ARG A 60 -7.92 7.35 6.79
N THR A 61 -7.21 6.46 7.49
CA THR A 61 -6.98 6.54 8.94
C THR A 61 -5.83 7.49 9.34
N GLY A 62 -5.25 8.20 8.39
CA GLY A 62 -4.09 9.09 8.61
C GLY A 62 -2.81 8.30 8.88
N GLY A 63 -2.69 7.10 8.33
CA GLY A 63 -1.43 6.37 8.23
C GLY A 63 -0.54 6.95 7.14
N GLU A 64 0.74 6.56 7.16
CA GLU A 64 1.71 6.89 6.12
C GLU A 64 2.26 5.60 5.52
N PRO A 65 1.43 4.87 4.74
CA PRO A 65 1.90 3.67 4.07
C PRO A 65 2.92 4.07 2.99
N ASP A 66 4.12 3.51 3.10
CA ASP A 66 5.18 3.69 2.12
C ASP A 66 5.84 2.37 1.74
N VAL A 67 6.47 2.33 0.56
CA VAL A 67 7.22 1.14 0.10
C VAL A 67 8.56 1.14 0.81
N VAL A 68 8.77 0.15 1.68
CA VAL A 68 10.03 0.01 2.43
C VAL A 68 11.02 -0.91 1.75
N GLY A 69 10.58 -1.69 0.76
CA GLY A 69 11.46 -2.55 -0.01
C GLY A 69 10.72 -3.55 -0.89
N GLN A 70 11.51 -4.35 -1.60
CA GLN A 70 11.04 -5.46 -2.43
C GLN A 70 11.76 -6.72 -1.98
N ASP A 71 10.99 -7.75 -1.66
CA ASP A 71 11.52 -9.07 -1.44
C ASP A 71 12.00 -9.65 -2.78
N LYS A 72 13.32 -9.86 -2.93
CA LYS A 72 13.91 -10.35 -4.18
C LYS A 72 13.54 -11.81 -4.49
N THR A 73 13.15 -12.57 -3.47
CA THR A 73 12.84 -14.01 -3.61
C THR A 73 11.42 -14.21 -4.13
N SER A 74 10.45 -13.46 -3.59
CA SER A 74 9.04 -13.53 -3.98
C SER A 74 8.61 -12.44 -4.97
N ASN A 75 9.51 -11.50 -5.28
CA ASN A 75 9.21 -10.32 -6.10
C ASN A 75 8.01 -9.52 -5.55
N GLU A 76 7.86 -9.51 -4.23
CA GLU A 76 6.77 -8.81 -3.54
C GLU A 76 7.24 -7.51 -2.91
N TYR A 77 6.44 -6.46 -3.06
CA TYR A 77 6.67 -5.19 -2.42
C TYR A 77 6.15 -5.20 -0.98
N ILE A 78 7.01 -4.73 -0.08
CA ILE A 78 6.73 -4.58 1.33
C ILE A 78 6.28 -3.14 1.56
N PHE A 79 5.03 -2.99 1.99
CA PHE A 79 4.47 -1.71 2.41
C PHE A 79 4.46 -1.67 3.94
N CYS A 80 4.98 -0.60 4.53
CA CYS A 80 4.97 -0.39 5.96
C CYS A 80 4.37 0.98 6.28
N ASP A 81 3.53 1.02 7.30
CA ASP A 81 3.02 2.27 7.86
C ASP A 81 4.06 2.80 8.85
N VAL A 82 4.77 3.85 8.48
CA VAL A 82 5.84 4.40 9.32
C VAL A 82 5.29 5.50 10.23
N ARG A 83 4.18 5.22 10.93
CA ARG A 83 3.74 6.10 12.01
C ARG A 83 4.60 5.80 13.22
N SER A 84 5.33 6.82 13.69
CA SER A 84 6.08 6.77 14.95
C SER A 84 5.24 6.12 16.04
N VAL A 85 5.60 4.89 16.42
CA VAL A 85 4.90 4.12 17.44
C VAL A 85 5.17 4.80 18.79
N SER A 86 4.20 5.56 19.29
CA SER A 86 4.10 5.78 20.73
C SER A 86 3.90 4.41 21.38
N ARG A 87 4.87 4.00 22.21
CA ARG A 87 4.87 2.74 23.00
C ARG A 87 3.51 2.55 23.67
N SER A 88 2.64 1.68 23.15
CA SER A 88 1.53 1.09 23.92
C SER A 88 0.81 -0.10 23.27
N SER A 89 0.96 -0.40 21.98
CA SER A 89 0.33 -1.62 21.43
C SER A 89 1.25 -2.33 20.45
N VAL A 90 2.02 -3.27 20.97
CA VAL A 90 2.70 -4.29 20.16
C VAL A 90 1.60 -5.13 19.52
N ARG A 91 1.44 -5.04 18.20
CA ARG A 91 0.81 -6.12 17.42
C ARG A 91 1.78 -6.52 16.32
N ALA A 92 2.57 -7.53 16.63
CA ALA A 92 3.44 -8.20 15.69
C ALA A 92 2.61 -8.76 14.51
N GLY A 93 3.15 -8.57 13.30
CA GLY A 93 2.97 -9.48 12.17
C GLY A 93 1.77 -9.24 11.24
N ARG A 94 2.09 -8.85 10.00
CA ARG A 94 1.47 -9.48 8.81
C ARG A 94 2.36 -9.34 7.60
N VAL A 95 3.32 -10.28 7.47
CA VAL A 95 3.88 -10.62 6.15
C VAL A 95 2.70 -11.09 5.30
N LEU A 96 2.44 -10.38 4.21
CA LEU A 96 1.32 -10.68 3.33
C LEU A 96 1.63 -11.93 2.46
N ARG A 97 1.72 -13.10 3.09
CA ARG A 97 1.76 -14.40 2.39
C ARG A 97 0.35 -14.76 1.95
N LYS A 98 0.09 -14.75 0.64
CA LYS A 98 -1.03 -15.49 0.03
C LYS A 98 -0.43 -16.75 -0.61
N ARG A 99 -0.95 -17.92 -0.23
CA ARG A 99 -0.66 -19.22 -0.84
C ARG A 99 -1.02 -19.22 -2.32
#